data_AF-A0A7Y8PC38-F1
#
_entry.id   AF-A0A7Y8PC38-F1
#
_cell.length_a   1.000
_cell.length_b   1.000
_cell.length_c   1.000
_cell.angle_alpha   90.00
_cell.angle_beta   90.00
_cell.angle_gamma   90.00
#
_symmetry.space_group_name_H-M   'P 1'
#
loop_
_entity.id
_entity.type
_entity.pdbx_description
1 polymer ?
#
loop_
_entity_poly.entity_id
_entity_poly.type
_entity_poly.pdbx_seq_one_letter_code
_entity_poly.pdbx_strand_id
1 'polypeptide(L)'
;MGLIEQFGGYDCALHEYKNTLLADDFPYVIKATGTKFTRPELGGELLEYRRQHNIFEKGDWVIYEITGSIGDFIDHIKLDSGHPYCRVDFGLCDVGLILLKHIRHATSKEIAAQEQGHE
;
A
#
# COMPACT_ATOMS: atom_id res chain seq x y z
N MET A 1 -3.81 -15.14 14.97
CA MET A 1 -2.45 -14.66 14.73
C MET A 1 -2.28 -14.47 13.25
N GLY A 2 -2.39 -13.23 12.78
CA GLY A 2 -2.12 -12.89 11.39
C GLY A 2 -0.65 -13.14 11.04
N LEU A 3 -0.32 -13.14 9.75
CA LEU A 3 1.05 -13.34 9.28
C LEU A 3 1.97 -12.28 9.90
N ILE A 4 1.55 -11.01 9.93
CA ILE A 4 2.33 -9.90 10.50
C ILE A 4 2.71 -10.13 11.97
N GLU A 5 1.80 -10.66 12.78
CA GLU A 5 2.09 -10.98 14.19
C GLU A 5 3.10 -12.13 14.30
N GLN A 6 3.02 -13.12 13.40
CA GLN A 6 4.00 -14.21 13.32
C GLN A 6 5.37 -13.76 12.86
N PHE A 7 5.46 -12.68 12.07
CA PHE A 7 6.73 -12.04 11.71
C PHE A 7 7.31 -11.18 12.84
N GLY A 8 6.58 -10.96 13.94
CA GLY A 8 7.03 -10.09 15.04
C GLY A 8 6.74 -8.61 14.81
N GLY A 9 5.81 -8.28 13.91
CA GLY A 9 5.37 -6.92 13.63
C GLY A 9 5.52 -6.50 12.15
N TYR A 10 4.97 -5.33 11.84
CA TYR A 10 4.92 -4.79 10.48
C TYR A 10 6.30 -4.65 9.84
N ASP A 11 7.27 -4.09 10.57
CA ASP A 11 8.62 -3.82 10.05
C ASP A 11 9.35 -5.11 9.65
N CYS A 12 9.25 -6.15 10.48
CA CYS A 12 9.79 -7.47 10.19
C CYS A 12 9.12 -8.11 8.96
N ALA A 13 7.79 -8.04 8.86
CA ALA A 13 7.05 -8.56 7.71
C ALA A 13 7.41 -7.82 6.41
N LEU A 14 7.56 -6.49 6.47
CA LEU A 14 7.96 -5.65 5.34
C LEU A 14 9.40 -5.95 4.91
N HIS A 15 10.31 -6.13 5.87
CA HIS A 15 11.69 -6.52 5.61
C HIS A 15 11.74 -7.85 4.87
N GLU A 16 11.00 -8.86 5.33
CA GLU A 16 10.93 -10.16 4.66
C GLU A 16 10.31 -10.03 3.27
N TYR A 17 9.22 -9.28 3.10
CA TYR A 17 8.61 -9.05 1.78
C TYR A 17 9.58 -8.41 0.78
N LYS A 18 10.43 -7.47 1.24
CA LYS A 18 11.45 -6.79 0.41
C LYS A 18 12.71 -7.63 0.18
N ASN A 19 13.11 -8.45 1.15
CA ASN A 19 14.32 -9.28 1.08
C ASN A 19 14.10 -10.64 0.46
N THR A 20 12.89 -11.18 0.51
CA THR A 20 12.70 -12.50 -0.06
C THR A 20 12.98 -12.42 -1.55
N LEU A 21 14.00 -13.16 -1.98
CA LEU A 21 14.33 -13.49 -3.37
C LEU A 21 13.22 -14.39 -3.98
N LEU A 22 11.96 -14.04 -3.74
CA LEU A 22 10.78 -14.62 -4.36
C LEU A 22 10.80 -14.19 -5.83
N ALA A 23 11.67 -14.85 -6.59
CA ALA A 23 11.38 -15.10 -7.98
C ALA A 23 10.01 -15.77 -8.05
N ASP A 24 9.21 -15.40 -9.05
CA ASP A 24 7.90 -16.00 -9.38
C ASP A 24 7.91 -17.55 -9.39
N ASP A 25 9.09 -18.16 -9.45
CA ASP A 25 9.34 -19.61 -9.52
C ASP A 25 9.12 -20.39 -8.21
N PHE A 26 9.13 -19.75 -7.03
CA PHE A 26 8.95 -20.45 -5.75
C PHE A 26 7.54 -20.27 -5.18
N PRO A 27 6.74 -21.35 -5.05
CA PRO A 27 5.33 -21.24 -4.70
C PRO A 27 5.09 -20.84 -3.24
N TYR A 28 6.06 -20.98 -2.34
CA TYR A 28 5.93 -20.61 -0.93
C TYR A 28 7.28 -20.56 -0.20
N VAL A 29 7.33 -19.84 0.92
CA VAL A 29 8.46 -19.76 1.85
C VAL A 29 8.06 -20.42 3.16
N ILE A 30 8.99 -21.17 3.76
CA ILE A 30 8.82 -21.74 5.10
C ILE A 30 9.84 -21.09 6.02
N LYS A 31 9.37 -20.37 7.06
CA LYS A 31 10.25 -19.83 8.10
C LYS A 31 10.81 -20.94 8.96
N ALA A 32 11.91 -20.67 9.66
CA ALA A 32 12.43 -21.55 10.71
C ALA A 32 11.39 -21.86 11.81
N THR A 33 10.37 -21.01 11.97
CA THR A 33 9.21 -21.20 12.86
C THR A 33 8.20 -22.23 12.33
N GLY A 34 8.38 -22.76 11.12
CA GLY A 34 7.45 -23.66 10.45
C GLY A 34 6.29 -22.96 9.71
N THR A 35 6.21 -21.63 9.76
CA THR A 35 5.18 -20.87 9.06
C THR A 35 5.40 -20.93 7.54
N LYS A 36 4.41 -21.42 6.81
CA LYS A 36 4.36 -21.44 5.35
C LYS A 36 3.53 -20.26 4.83
N PHE A 37 4.05 -19.47 3.91
CA PHE A 37 3.32 -18.35 3.29
C PHE A 37 3.80 -18.10 1.86
N THR A 38 2.97 -17.45 1.06
CA THR A 38 3.32 -17.00 -0.29
C THR A 38 3.56 -15.49 -0.34
N ARG A 39 4.29 -15.02 -1.38
CA ARG A 39 4.47 -13.58 -1.63
C ARG A 39 3.14 -12.80 -1.72
N PRO A 40 2.14 -13.24 -2.50
CA PRO A 40 0.87 -12.52 -2.60
C PRO A 40 0.10 -12.51 -1.27
N GLU A 41 0.15 -13.58 -0.46
CA GLU A 41 -0.48 -13.58 0.87
C GLU A 41 0.16 -12.55 1.80
N LEU A 42 1.51 -12.52 1.87
CA LEU A 42 2.21 -11.54 2.70
C LEU A 42 1.99 -10.10 2.20
N GLY A 43 1.97 -9.91 0.88
CA GLY A 43 1.66 -8.61 0.27
C GLY A 43 0.24 -8.13 0.58
N GLY A 44 -0.73 -9.04 0.56
CA GLY A 44 -2.13 -8.77 0.93
C GLY A 44 -2.25 -8.34 2.39
N GLU A 45 -1.68 -9.11 3.32
CA GLU A 45 -1.70 -8.78 4.75
C GLU A 45 -1.01 -7.43 5.04
N LEU A 46 0.14 -7.16 4.40
CA LEU A 46 0.83 -5.87 4.52
C LEU A 46 -0.02 -4.71 4.01
N LEU A 47 -0.77 -4.91 2.93
CA LEU A 47 -1.69 -3.90 2.39
C LEU A 47 -2.89 -3.69 3.33
N GLU A 48 -3.49 -4.76 3.86
CA GLU A 48 -4.60 -4.66 4.81
C GLU A 48 -4.19 -3.98 6.11
N TYR A 49 -2.99 -4.28 6.63
CA TYR A 49 -2.45 -3.60 7.79
C TYR A 49 -2.22 -2.12 7.54
N ARG A 50 -1.64 -1.75 6.39
CA ARG A 50 -1.49 -0.35 5.98
C ARG A 50 -2.83 0.39 5.94
N ARG A 51 -3.86 -0.24 5.33
CA ARG A 51 -5.23 0.28 5.27
C ARG A 51 -5.84 0.52 6.66
N GLN A 52 -5.69 -0.44 7.57
CA GLN A 52 -6.23 -0.34 8.94
C GLN A 52 -5.52 0.72 9.78
N HIS A 53 -4.22 0.91 9.58
CA HIS A 53 -3.40 1.83 10.35
C HIS A 53 -3.19 3.20 9.67
N ASN A 54 -3.80 3.44 8.50
CA ASN A 54 -3.61 4.64 7.68
C ASN A 54 -2.12 4.93 7.40
N ILE A 55 -1.37 3.89 7.06
CA ILE A 55 0.04 3.97 6.70
C ILE A 55 0.16 4.02 5.18
N PHE A 56 0.56 5.17 4.64
CA PHE A 56 0.72 5.37 3.20
C PHE A 56 2.18 5.19 2.78
N GLU A 57 2.44 4.29 1.84
CA GLU A 57 3.75 4.12 1.20
C GLU A 57 3.67 4.45 -0.29
N LYS A 58 4.83 4.78 -0.89
CA LYS A 58 4.93 5.06 -2.32
C LYS A 58 4.39 3.87 -3.13
N GLY A 59 3.53 4.12 -4.10
CA GLY A 59 2.88 3.08 -4.89
C GLY A 59 1.51 2.64 -4.36
N ASP A 60 1.06 3.16 -3.22
CA ASP A 60 -0.28 2.89 -2.72
C ASP A 60 -1.33 3.67 -3.52
N TRP A 61 -2.33 2.95 -4.05
CA TRP A 61 -3.50 3.59 -4.63
C TRP A 61 -4.36 4.22 -3.54
N VAL A 62 -4.62 5.50 -3.68
CA VAL A 62 -5.40 6.31 -2.73
C VAL A 62 -6.55 7.00 -3.44
N ILE A 63 -7.60 7.30 -2.67
CA ILE A 63 -8.76 8.06 -3.12
C ILE A 63 -8.74 9.40 -2.43
N TYR A 64 -8.83 10.45 -3.23
CA TYR A 64 -9.10 11.79 -2.73
C TYR A 64 -10.59 11.93 -2.45
N GLU A 65 -10.96 11.98 -1.18
CA GLU A 65 -12.35 11.91 -0.73
C GLU A 65 -13.22 13.08 -1.20
N ILE A 66 -12.62 14.23 -1.51
CA ILE A 66 -13.35 15.42 -1.96
C ILE A 66 -13.86 15.26 -3.39
N THR A 67 -13.04 14.73 -4.30
CA THR A 67 -13.41 14.58 -5.72
C THR A 67 -13.77 13.15 -6.09
N GLY A 68 -13.47 12.17 -5.24
CA GLY A 68 -13.57 10.75 -5.55
C GLY A 68 -12.49 10.26 -6.52
N SER A 69 -11.48 11.07 -6.82
CA SER A 69 -10.41 10.72 -7.76
C SER A 69 -9.46 9.68 -7.15
N ILE A 70 -9.11 8.66 -7.92
CA ILE A 70 -8.13 7.64 -7.54
C ILE A 70 -6.77 8.03 -8.13
N GLY A 71 -5.71 7.96 -7.33
CA GLY A 71 -4.34 8.22 -7.78
C GLY A 71 -3.29 7.40 -7.02
N ASP A 72 -2.06 7.46 -7.51
CA ASP A 72 -0.89 6.81 -6.91
C ASP A 72 -0.26 7.72 -5.85
N PHE A 73 -0.11 7.21 -4.63
CA PHE A 73 0.59 7.92 -3.57
C PHE A 73 2.09 7.96 -3.85
N ILE A 74 2.66 9.16 -3.92
CA ILE A 74 4.09 9.35 -4.22
C ILE A 74 4.90 9.50 -2.93
N ASP A 75 4.65 10.56 -2.17
CA ASP A 75 5.43 10.92 -0.99
C ASP A 75 4.69 11.87 -0.04
N HIS A 76 5.18 11.94 1.19
CA HIS A 76 4.74 12.91 2.20
C HIS A 76 5.51 14.22 2.05
N ILE A 77 4.77 15.33 2.00
CA ILE A 77 5.32 16.69 1.97
C ILE A 77 5.13 17.32 3.35
N LYS A 78 6.24 17.78 3.92
CA LYS A 78 6.23 18.64 5.11
C LYS A 78 6.30 20.10 4.66
N LEU A 79 5.25 20.86 4.97
CA LEU A 79 5.25 22.31 4.82
C LEU A 79 5.35 22.95 6.21
N ASP A 80 5.94 24.14 6.29
CA ASP A 80 6.00 24.97 7.50
C ASP A 80 4.61 25.36 8.04
N SER A 81 3.55 25.18 7.25
CA SER A 81 2.16 25.47 7.61
C SER A 81 1.56 24.51 8.65
N GLY A 82 2.31 23.50 9.12
CA GLY A 82 1.90 22.62 10.23
C GLY A 82 0.89 21.53 9.88
N HIS A 83 0.32 21.54 8.67
CA HIS A 83 -0.54 20.47 8.17
C HIS A 83 0.25 19.45 7.34
N PRO A 84 0.01 18.14 7.50
CA PRO A 84 0.65 17.12 6.69
C PRO A 84 0.04 17.10 5.28
N TYR A 85 0.89 17.23 4.26
CA TYR A 85 0.50 17.11 2.87
C TYR A 85 1.11 15.85 2.25
N CYS A 86 0.56 15.42 1.13
CA CYS A 86 1.07 14.32 0.31
C CYS A 86 0.96 14.68 -1.17
N ARG A 87 1.84 14.08 -1.98
CA ARG A 87 1.74 14.11 -3.43
C ARG A 87 1.05 12.86 -3.92
N VAL A 88 0.06 13.04 -4.79
CA VAL A 88 -0.68 11.97 -5.43
C VAL A 88 -0.67 12.21 -6.94
N ASP A 89 -0.26 11.21 -7.71
CA ASP A 89 -0.35 11.23 -9.17
C ASP A 89 -1.73 10.70 -9.59
N PHE A 90 -2.53 11.53 -10.26
CA PHE A 90 -3.86 11.13 -10.74
C PHE A 90 -3.85 10.60 -12.17
N GLY A 91 -2.66 10.35 -12.74
CA GLY A 91 -2.48 10.06 -14.16
C GLY A 91 -2.49 11.32 -15.03
N LEU A 92 -2.16 11.11 -16.31
CA LEU A 92 -2.16 12.15 -17.37
C LEU A 92 -1.26 13.38 -17.09
N CYS A 93 -0.18 13.21 -16.31
CA CYS A 93 0.78 14.25 -15.88
C CYS A 93 0.29 15.22 -14.78
N ASP A 94 -0.82 14.95 -14.11
CA ASP A 94 -1.29 15.76 -13.00
C ASP A 94 -0.87 15.17 -11.64
N VAL A 95 0.15 15.78 -11.02
CA VAL A 95 0.53 15.52 -9.63
C VAL A 95 -0.16 16.54 -8.72
N GLY A 96 -1.10 16.08 -7.92
CA GLY A 96 -1.81 16.88 -6.94
C GLY A 96 -1.09 16.95 -5.60
N LEU A 97 -1.02 18.14 -5.00
CA LEU A 97 -0.67 18.32 -3.60
C LEU A 97 -1.94 18.30 -2.75
N ILE A 98 -2.09 17.29 -1.90
CA ILE A 98 -3.32 17.03 -1.15
C ILE A 98 -3.02 17.00 0.34
N LEU A 99 -3.99 17.44 1.15
CA LEU A 99 -3.93 17.25 2.59
C LEU A 99 -4.13 15.76 2.94
N LEU A 100 -3.25 15.22 3.77
CA LEU A 100 -3.28 13.80 4.16
C LEU A 100 -4.64 13.37 4.76
N LYS A 101 -5.33 14.30 5.43
CA LYS A 101 -6.65 14.07 6.04
C LYS A 101 -7.80 13.81 5.06
N HIS A 102 -7.59 14.06 3.76
CA HIS A 102 -8.61 13.91 2.72
C HIS A 102 -8.30 12.74 1.79
N ILE A 103 -7.30 11.91 2.13
CA ILE A 103 -7.00 10.70 1.38
C ILE A 103 -7.30 9.47 2.22
N ARG A 104 -7.79 8.43 1.56
CA ARG A 104 -7.90 7.08 2.11
C ARG A 104 -7.32 6.08 1.13
N HIS A 105 -6.93 4.90 1.60
CA HIS A 105 -6.55 3.84 0.69
C HIS A 105 -7.74 3.43 -0.21
N ALA A 106 -7.46 3.23 -1.49
CA ALA A 106 -8.42 2.70 -2.43
C ALA A 106 -8.72 1.22 -2.12
N THR A 107 -9.99 0.82 -2.23
CA THR A 107 -10.38 -0.59 -2.09
C THR A 107 -10.01 -1.35 -3.36
N SER A 108 -9.75 -2.67 -3.26
CA SER A 108 -9.47 -3.51 -4.43
C SER A 108 -10.57 -3.43 -5.51
N LYS A 109 -11.83 -3.22 -5.11
CA LYS A 109 -12.95 -2.98 -6.04
C LYS A 109 -12.83 -1.66 -6.81
N GLU A 110 -12.36 -0.61 -6.15
CA GLU A 110 -12.25 0.74 -6.72
C GLU A 110 -11.06 0.78 -7.71
N ILE A 111 -9.97 0.10 -7.38
CA ILE A 111 -8.80 -0.07 -8.27
C ILE A 111 -9.22 -0.86 -9.52
N ALA A 112 -9.88 -2.02 -9.33
CA ALA A 112 -10.34 -2.85 -10.45
C ALA A 112 -11.34 -2.13 -11.36
N ALA A 113 -12.21 -1.29 -10.80
CA ALA A 113 -13.16 -0.49 -11.57
C ALA A 113 -12.45 0.58 -12.44
N GLN A 114 -11.33 1.13 -11.98
CA GLN A 114 -10.56 2.10 -12.76
C GLN A 114 -9.79 1.43 -13.91
N GLU A 115 -9.26 0.22 -13.70
CA GLU A 115 -8.57 -0.54 -14.75
C GLU A 115 -9.53 -1.01 -15.86
N GLN A 116 -10.78 -1.35 -15.54
CA GLN A 116 -11.81 -1.77 -16.52
C GLN A 116 -12.47 -0.62 -17.30
N GLY A 117 -12.27 0.64 -16.88
CA GLY A 117 -12.77 1.80 -17.61
C GLY A 117 -11.92 2.21 -18.82
N HIS A 118 -10.86 1.46 -19.10
CA HIS A 118 -9.86 1.72 -20.14
C HIS A 118 -9.84 0.62 -21.24
N GLU A 119 -10.99 -0.01 -21.50
CA GLU A 119 -11.21 -0.93 -22.64
C GLU A 119 -12.15 -0.32 -23.70
#